data_AF-A0A3D1J6V6-F1
#
_entry.id   AF-A0A3D1J6V6-F1
#
_cell.length_a   1.000
_cell.length_b   1.000
_cell.length_c   1.000
_cell.angle_alpha   90.00
_cell.angle_beta   90.00
_cell.angle_gamma   90.00
#
_symmetry.space_group_name_H-M   'P 1'
#
loop_
_entity.id
_entity.type
_entity.pdbx_description
1 polymer ?
#
loop_
_entity_poly.entity_id
_entity_poly.type
_entity_poly.pdbx_seq_one_letter_code
_entity_poly.pdbx_strand_id
1 'polypeptide(L)'
;MRRTLVLFKVVVVLSSFVAFPSHAEGRPAPQSDRRDAQAWLKKIQSAAQKLNYSGTFVYQQANRIRTSRITHMLDGRNEIEKLEILDGKPREYIRNNEEISCYVPETKT
;
A
#
# COMPACT_ATOMS: atom_id res chain seq x y z
N MET A 1 44.71 19.61 -46.40
CA MET A 1 44.53 20.76 -45.48
C MET A 1 43.06 21.18 -45.41
N ARG A 2 42.48 21.11 -44.21
CA ARG A 2 41.59 22.14 -43.63
C ARG A 2 40.15 22.38 -44.14
N ARG A 3 39.45 21.46 -44.81
CA ARG A 3 38.02 21.73 -45.15
C ARG A 3 36.98 20.67 -44.79
N THR A 4 37.36 19.43 -44.53
CA THR A 4 36.39 18.33 -44.27
C THR A 4 36.18 17.99 -42.79
N LEU A 5 36.93 18.61 -41.87
CA LEU A 5 36.85 18.33 -40.42
C LEU A 5 35.94 19.28 -39.63
N VAL A 6 35.40 20.33 -40.26
CA VAL A 6 34.55 21.33 -39.58
C VAL A 6 33.09 20.87 -39.51
N LEU A 7 32.59 20.16 -40.54
CA LEU A 7 31.20 19.69 -40.56
C LEU A 7 30.89 18.62 -39.51
N PHE A 8 31.86 17.79 -39.13
CA PHE A 8 31.66 16.75 -38.10
C PHE A 8 31.67 17.31 -36.67
N LYS A 9 32.23 18.51 -36.45
CA LYS A 9 32.25 19.15 -35.13
C LYS A 9 30.96 19.93 -34.80
N VAL A 10 30.14 20.27 -35.79
CA VAL A 10 28.91 21.05 -35.57
C VAL A 10 27.73 20.17 -35.15
N VAL A 11 27.66 18.93 -35.62
CA VAL A 11 26.55 18.00 -35.29
C VAL A 11 26.63 17.50 -33.84
N VAL A 12 27.82 17.38 -33.27
CA VAL A 12 27.99 16.90 -31.88
C VAL A 12 27.70 18.00 -30.84
N VAL A 13 27.89 19.28 -31.17
CA VAL A 13 27.62 20.38 -30.23
C VAL A 13 26.12 20.74 -30.18
N LEU A 14 25.38 20.53 -31.27
CA LEU A 14 23.95 20.85 -31.31
C LEU A 14 23.08 19.85 -30.54
N SER A 15 23.56 18.62 -30.31
CA SER A 15 22.82 17.60 -29.56
C SER A 15 22.95 17.73 -28.04
N SER A 16 23.83 18.61 -27.55
CA SER A 16 24.01 18.85 -26.10
C SER A 16 23.13 19.97 -25.54
N PHE A 17 22.42 20.73 -26.39
CA PHE A 17 21.61 21.87 -25.96
C PHE A 17 20.11 21.59 -25.81
N VAL A 18 19.70 20.33 -26.00
CA VAL A 18 18.29 19.92 -25.90
C VAL A 18 18.12 18.83 -24.85
N ALA A 19 18.74 19.02 -23.67
CA ALA A 19 18.32 18.30 -22.48
C ALA A 19 17.10 19.03 -21.92
N PHE A 20 15.90 18.72 -22.44
CA PHE A 20 14.68 19.15 -21.77
C PHE A 20 14.64 18.48 -20.39
N PRO A 21 14.64 19.23 -19.28
CA PRO A 21 14.34 18.63 -18.00
C PRO A 21 12.91 18.11 -18.07
N SER A 22 12.75 16.78 -18.06
CA SER A 22 11.45 16.16 -17.86
C SER A 22 11.05 16.40 -16.41
N HIS A 23 10.48 17.57 -16.14
CA HIS A 23 9.75 17.78 -14.90
C HIS A 23 8.54 16.86 -14.96
N ALA A 24 8.59 15.76 -14.21
CA ALA A 24 7.38 15.05 -13.80
C ALA A 24 6.63 15.98 -12.84
N GLU A 25 5.96 16.98 -13.40
CA GLU A 25 5.16 17.92 -12.65
C GLU A 25 3.91 17.17 -12.21
N GLY A 26 3.94 16.65 -10.98
CA GLY A 26 2.77 16.07 -10.35
C GLY A 26 1.72 17.15 -10.25
N ARG A 27 0.80 17.19 -11.23
CA ARG A 27 -0.29 18.16 -11.28
C ARG A 27 -0.97 18.15 -9.91
N PRO A 28 -0.93 19.27 -9.16
CA PRO A 28 -1.64 19.32 -7.89
C PRO A 28 -3.10 19.03 -8.19
N ALA A 29 -3.63 17.97 -7.56
CA ALA A 29 -5.01 17.60 -7.72
C ALA A 29 -5.89 18.83 -7.38
N PRO A 30 -6.98 19.08 -8.13
CA PRO A 30 -7.95 20.09 -7.78
C PRO A 30 -8.31 20.02 -6.29
N GLN A 31 -8.55 21.17 -5.67
CA GLN A 31 -8.85 21.21 -4.23
C GLN A 31 -10.09 20.37 -3.85
N SER A 32 -11.05 20.21 -4.76
CA SER A 32 -12.17 19.27 -4.66
C SER A 32 -11.70 17.83 -4.44
N ASP A 33 -10.84 17.35 -5.33
CA ASP A 33 -10.36 15.96 -5.36
C ASP A 33 -9.58 15.63 -4.09
N ARG A 34 -8.83 16.61 -3.56
CA ARG A 34 -8.13 16.46 -2.27
C ARG A 34 -9.09 16.35 -1.09
N ARG A 35 -10.17 17.14 -1.06
CA ARG A 35 -11.19 17.06 0.01
C ARG A 35 -11.95 15.75 -0.07
N ASP A 36 -12.24 15.27 -1.27
CA ASP A 36 -12.92 13.99 -1.50
C ASP A 36 -12.05 12.81 -1.06
N ALA A 37 -10.75 12.83 -1.38
CA ALA A 37 -9.80 11.83 -0.90
C ALA A 37 -9.75 11.77 0.65
N GLN A 38 -9.71 12.93 1.32
CA GLN A 38 -9.74 12.99 2.78
C GLN A 38 -11.06 12.46 3.35
N ALA A 39 -12.19 12.77 2.72
CA ALA A 39 -13.49 12.24 3.12
C ALA A 39 -13.55 10.71 2.99
N TRP A 40 -12.99 10.17 1.91
CA TRP A 40 -12.89 8.73 1.70
C TRP A 40 -12.00 8.04 2.74
N LEU A 41 -10.83 8.58 3.04
CA LEU A 41 -9.95 8.02 4.08
C LEU A 41 -10.63 7.99 5.45
N LYS A 42 -11.34 9.07 5.84
CA LYS A 42 -12.14 9.10 7.08
C LYS A 42 -13.24 8.05 7.07
N LYS A 43 -13.92 7.87 5.94
CA LYS A 43 -14.98 6.86 5.79
C LYS A 43 -14.40 5.45 5.93
N ILE A 44 -13.26 5.17 5.31
CA ILE A 44 -12.56 3.87 5.41
C ILE A 44 -12.17 3.58 6.85
N GLN A 45 -11.50 4.54 7.52
CA GLN A 45 -11.13 4.39 8.93
C GLN A 45 -12.34 4.13 9.82
N SER A 46 -13.41 4.93 9.66
CA SER A 46 -14.62 4.76 10.47
C SER A 46 -15.32 3.43 10.19
N ALA A 47 -15.28 2.92 8.96
CA ALA A 47 -15.87 1.64 8.61
C ALA A 47 -15.08 0.47 9.23
N ALA A 48 -13.75 0.53 9.14
CA ALA A 48 -12.85 -0.50 9.69
C ALA A 48 -13.01 -0.68 11.20
N GLN A 49 -13.32 0.40 11.94
CA GLN A 49 -13.48 0.37 13.40
C GLN A 49 -14.90 0.05 13.88
N LYS A 50 -15.93 0.34 13.08
CA LYS A 50 -17.33 0.35 13.56
C LYS A 50 -18.23 -0.72 12.97
N LEU A 51 -17.88 -1.26 11.81
CA LEU A 51 -18.70 -2.27 11.16
C LEU A 51 -18.26 -3.64 11.61
N ASN A 52 -19.22 -4.53 11.86
CA ASN A 52 -18.92 -5.95 11.97
C ASN A 52 -18.74 -6.52 10.57
N TYR A 53 -17.64 -7.23 10.33
CA TYR A 53 -17.37 -7.85 9.03
C TYR A 53 -16.54 -9.12 9.19
N SER A 54 -16.67 -10.01 8.22
CA SER A 54 -15.79 -11.16 8.06
C SER A 54 -15.49 -11.36 6.58
N GLY A 55 -14.26 -11.76 6.27
CA GLY A 55 -13.83 -11.92 4.89
C GLY A 55 -12.45 -12.56 4.78
N THR A 56 -12.11 -13.00 3.57
CA THR A 56 -10.77 -13.51 3.25
C THR A 56 -10.06 -12.51 2.36
N PHE A 57 -8.79 -12.24 2.67
CA PHE A 57 -7.93 -11.37 1.88
C PHE A 57 -6.59 -12.03 1.61
N VAL A 58 -5.91 -11.52 0.59
CA VAL A 58 -4.55 -11.92 0.23
C VAL A 58 -3.63 -10.74 0.46
N TYR A 59 -2.56 -10.96 1.20
CA TYR A 59 -1.47 -10.02 1.41
C TYR A 59 -0.24 -10.48 0.63
N GLN A 60 0.34 -9.58 -0.15
CA GLN A 60 1.58 -9.84 -0.88
C GLN A 60 2.66 -8.82 -0.49
N GLN A 61 3.84 -9.33 -0.15
CA GLN A 61 5.04 -8.54 0.07
C GLN A 61 6.23 -9.23 -0.58
N ALA A 62 6.86 -8.55 -1.55
CA ALA A 62 7.91 -9.12 -2.38
C ALA A 62 7.48 -10.48 -2.99
N ASN A 63 8.18 -11.57 -2.63
CA ASN A 63 7.91 -12.93 -3.09
C ASN A 63 7.04 -13.74 -2.12
N ARG A 64 6.51 -13.13 -1.05
CA ARG A 64 5.64 -13.79 -0.07
C ARG A 64 4.20 -13.39 -0.35
N ILE A 65 3.36 -14.39 -0.55
CA ILE A 65 1.90 -14.27 -0.60
C ILE A 65 1.35 -14.99 0.63
N ARG A 66 0.36 -14.39 1.28
CA ARG A 66 -0.32 -14.98 2.42
C ARG A 66 -1.82 -14.77 2.31
N THR A 67 -2.59 -15.82 2.54
CA THR A 67 -4.05 -15.78 2.57
C THR A 67 -4.52 -15.78 4.02
N SER A 68 -5.42 -14.86 4.35
CA SER A 68 -5.89 -14.71 5.72
C SER A 68 -7.39 -14.46 5.78
N ARG A 69 -8.04 -14.98 6.83
CA ARG A 69 -9.41 -14.60 7.18
C ARG A 69 -9.37 -13.57 8.30
N ILE A 70 -10.13 -12.50 8.14
CA ILE A 70 -10.40 -11.52 9.19
C ILE A 70 -11.85 -11.65 9.64
N THR A 71 -12.07 -11.52 10.95
CA THR A 71 -13.39 -11.32 11.55
C THR A 71 -13.27 -10.17 12.53
N HIS A 72 -14.03 -9.11 12.31
CA HIS A 72 -14.10 -7.93 13.16
C HIS A 72 -15.49 -7.81 13.76
N MET A 73 -15.53 -7.52 15.06
CA MET A 73 -16.75 -7.25 15.81
C MET A 73 -16.53 -6.06 16.75
N LEU A 74 -17.54 -5.19 16.81
CA LEU A 74 -17.65 -4.14 17.82
C LEU A 74 -18.76 -4.51 18.80
N ASP A 75 -18.40 -4.74 20.05
CA ASP A 75 -19.32 -4.96 21.17
C ASP A 75 -19.31 -3.74 22.10
N GLY A 76 -20.28 -2.85 21.92
CA GLY A 76 -20.33 -1.57 22.63
C GLY A 76 -19.12 -0.68 22.29
N ARG A 77 -18.15 -0.60 23.22
CA ARG A 77 -16.88 0.11 23.01
C ARG A 77 -15.70 -0.84 22.77
N ASN A 78 -15.95 -2.14 22.85
CA ASN A 78 -14.93 -3.17 22.80
C ASN A 78 -14.76 -3.64 21.35
N GLU A 79 -13.58 -3.40 20.78
CA GLU A 79 -13.24 -3.85 19.43
C GLU A 79 -12.52 -5.19 19.50
N ILE A 80 -13.09 -6.21 18.85
CA ILE A 80 -12.55 -7.56 18.80
C ILE A 80 -12.25 -7.90 17.35
N GLU A 81 -11.03 -8.34 17.09
CA GLU A 81 -10.61 -8.78 15.76
C GLU A 81 -9.89 -10.12 15.84
N LYS A 82 -10.29 -11.07 15.00
CA LYS A 82 -9.60 -12.34 14.79
C LYS A 82 -8.98 -12.36 13.40
N LEU A 83 -7.68 -12.63 13.34
CA LEU A 83 -6.93 -12.84 12.10
C LEU A 83 -6.41 -14.27 12.05
N GLU A 84 -6.84 -15.04 11.05
CA GLU A 84 -6.45 -16.44 10.83
C GLU A 84 -5.54 -16.54 9.62
N ILE A 85 -4.39 -17.21 9.77
CA ILE A 85 -3.52 -17.56 8.64
C ILE A 85 -4.03 -18.86 8.02
N LEU A 86 -4.41 -18.81 6.74
CA LEU A 86 -5.04 -19.94 6.03
C LEU A 86 -4.05 -20.80 5.24
N ASP A 87 -2.81 -20.35 5.09
CA ASP A 87 -1.74 -21.01 4.34
C ASP A 87 -0.43 -21.12 5.13
N GLY A 88 0.30 -22.21 4.90
CA GLY A 88 1.53 -22.50 5.65
C GLY A 88 1.26 -22.91 7.09
N LYS A 89 2.04 -22.38 8.04
CA LYS A 89 1.90 -22.73 9.47
C LYS A 89 0.69 -22.00 10.07
N PRO A 90 -0.28 -22.71 10.66
CA PRO A 90 -1.48 -22.09 11.20
C PRO A 90 -1.13 -21.21 12.39
N ARG A 91 -1.68 -19.99 12.37
CA ARG A 91 -1.59 -19.03 13.47
C ARG A 91 -2.88 -18.24 13.52
N GLU A 92 -3.30 -17.91 14.73
CA GLU A 92 -4.42 -17.02 14.96
C GLU A 92 -3.94 -15.84 15.81
N TYR A 93 -4.36 -14.64 15.44
CA TYR A 93 -4.16 -13.44 16.24
C TYR A 93 -5.52 -12.93 16.69
N ILE A 94 -5.69 -12.75 17.99
CA ILE A 94 -6.89 -12.16 18.57
C ILE A 94 -6.47 -10.81 19.13
N ARG A 95 -7.04 -9.74 18.58
CA ARG A 95 -6.91 -8.39 19.12
C ARG A 95 -8.18 -8.05 19.90
N ASN A 96 -8.01 -7.60 21.13
CA ASN A 96 -9.05 -7.02 21.96
C ASN A 96 -8.61 -5.59 22.33
N ASN A 97 -9.16 -4.60 21.64
CA ASN A 97 -8.70 -3.21 21.66
C ASN A 97 -7.20 -3.08 21.33
N GLU A 98 -6.35 -2.74 22.32
CA GLU A 98 -4.90 -2.64 22.17
C GLU A 98 -4.15 -3.94 22.50
N GLU A 99 -4.82 -4.92 23.12
CA GLU A 99 -4.19 -6.19 23.50
C GLU A 99 -4.22 -7.18 22.35
N ILE A 100 -3.08 -7.80 22.03
CA ILE A 100 -2.96 -8.79 20.97
C ILE A 100 -2.42 -10.10 21.55
N SER A 101 -3.21 -11.16 21.42
CA SER A 101 -2.84 -12.54 21.74
C SER A 101 -2.52 -13.32 20.46
N CYS A 102 -1.46 -14.11 20.45
CA CYS A 102 -1.13 -15.02 19.36
C CYS A 102 -1.31 -16.48 19.81
N TYR A 103 -2.14 -17.22 19.08
CA TYR A 103 -2.34 -18.65 19.29
C TYR A 103 -1.65 -19.43 18.18
N VAL A 104 -0.83 -20.39 18.59
CA VAL A 104 -0.14 -21.34 17.70
C VAL A 104 -0.66 -22.73 18.05
N PRO A 105 -1.32 -23.45 17.13
CA PRO A 105 -1.94 -24.75 17.43
C PRO A 105 -0.97 -25.88 17.82
N GLU A 106 0.35 -25.67 17.76
CA GLU A 106 1.37 -26.72 17.96
C GLU A 106 1.64 -27.08 19.44
N THR A 107 0.89 -26.54 20.40
CA THR A 107 0.96 -26.99 21.80
C THR A 107 -0.43 -27.24 22.36
N LYS A 108 -0.90 -28.49 22.20
CA LYS A 108 -1.81 -29.09 23.16
C LYS A 108 -0.98 -29.49 24.38
N THR A 109 -1.30 -28.91 25.53
CA THR A 109 -1.10 -29.55 26.85
C THR A 109 -2.46 -29.89 27.40
#